data_AF-A0A3S1ADW8-F1
#
_entry.id   AF-A0A3S1ADW8-F1
#
_cell.length_a   1.000
_cell.length_b   1.000
_cell.length_c   1.000
_cell.angle_alpha   90.00
_cell.angle_beta   90.00
_cell.angle_gamma   90.00
#
_symmetry.space_group_name_H-M   'P 1'
#
loop_
_entity.id
_entity.type
_entity.pdbx_description
1 polymer ?
#
loop_
_entity_poly.entity_id
_entity_poly.type
_entity_poly.pdbx_seq_one_letter_code
_entity_poly.pdbx_strand_id
1 'polypeptide(L)'
;MRFFTGFFLKSLYIIYWISNFFVEIKYCFRKRAALTKYQEILDWVKTQNLPLDTSEALKLPDNLLGITHDDLVQVLHTSEDRYYVAIMINYSSGITGTTQRIKGIFACDAPLAPRYLTNIPNVCHRINILGEYQKPYKVAWAFTNLEVDKQYNDYLFAVHRQLN
;
A
#
# COMPACT_ATOMS: atom_id res chain seq x y z
N MET A 1 -24.47 -6.73 -39.90
CA MET A 1 -23.27 -6.97 -39.06
C MET A 1 -22.71 -5.69 -38.41
N ARG A 2 -23.56 -4.72 -38.01
CA ARG A 2 -23.16 -3.47 -37.31
C ARG A 2 -23.82 -3.31 -35.93
N PHE A 3 -24.98 -3.93 -35.72
CA PHE A 3 -25.72 -3.91 -34.45
C PHE A 3 -25.09 -4.82 -33.38
N PHE A 4 -24.56 -5.99 -33.77
CA PHE A 4 -23.93 -6.93 -32.84
C PHE A 4 -22.65 -6.35 -32.23
N THR A 5 -21.77 -5.74 -33.03
CA THR A 5 -20.52 -5.13 -32.54
C THR A 5 -20.77 -3.97 -31.56
N GLY A 6 -21.79 -3.14 -31.78
CA GLY A 6 -22.18 -2.08 -30.85
C GLY A 6 -22.73 -2.62 -29.51
N PHE A 7 -23.46 -3.73 -29.53
CA PHE A 7 -23.99 -4.37 -28.32
C PHE A 7 -22.89 -5.06 -27.50
N PHE A 8 -21.94 -5.74 -28.16
CA PHE A 8 -20.77 -6.35 -27.50
C PHE A 8 -19.88 -5.28 -26.83
N LEU A 9 -19.61 -4.16 -27.52
CA LEU A 9 -18.82 -3.06 -26.94
C LEU A 9 -19.49 -2.42 -25.73
N LYS A 10 -20.82 -2.18 -25.79
CA LYS A 10 -21.58 -1.68 -24.63
C LYS A 10 -21.58 -2.67 -23.47
N SER A 11 -21.71 -3.96 -23.75
CA SER A 11 -21.70 -5.01 -22.72
C SER A 11 -20.34 -5.11 -22.04
N LEU A 12 -19.24 -5.08 -22.79
CA LEU A 12 -17.88 -5.05 -22.23
C LEU A 12 -17.64 -3.81 -21.37
N TYR A 13 -18.14 -2.64 -21.81
CA TYR A 13 -18.04 -1.41 -21.04
C TYR A 13 -18.79 -1.49 -19.70
N ILE A 14 -19.99 -2.05 -19.70
CA ILE A 14 -20.78 -2.26 -18.47
C ILE A 14 -20.07 -3.27 -17.53
N ILE A 15 -19.56 -4.38 -18.06
CA ILE A 15 -18.83 -5.38 -17.25
C ILE A 15 -17.58 -4.76 -16.64
N TYR A 16 -16.83 -3.96 -17.39
CA TYR A 16 -15.66 -3.23 -16.91
C TYR A 16 -16.05 -2.27 -15.77
N TRP A 17 -17.11 -1.49 -15.96
CA TRP A 17 -17.59 -0.54 -14.95
C TRP A 17 -18.02 -1.25 -13.66
N ILE A 18 -18.79 -2.33 -13.77
CA ILE A 18 -19.21 -3.15 -12.62
C ILE A 18 -18.00 -3.74 -11.90
N SER A 19 -17.02 -4.27 -12.65
CA SER A 19 -15.80 -4.85 -12.08
C SER A 19 -14.99 -3.80 -11.30
N ASN A 20 -14.80 -2.61 -11.88
CA ASN A 20 -14.14 -1.51 -11.21
C ASN A 20 -14.87 -1.07 -9.94
N PHE A 21 -16.20 -1.01 -9.98
CA PHE A 21 -17.01 -0.66 -8.82
C PHE A 21 -16.80 -1.66 -7.65
N PHE A 22 -16.77 -2.96 -7.93
CA PHE A 22 -16.45 -3.97 -6.91
C PHE A 22 -15.03 -3.84 -6.35
N VAL A 23 -14.06 -3.52 -7.20
CA VAL A 23 -12.67 -3.27 -6.77
C VAL A 23 -12.59 -2.05 -5.84
N GLU A 24 -13.28 -0.96 -6.17
CA GLU A 24 -13.34 0.24 -5.32
C GLU A 24 -14.02 -0.02 -3.98
N ILE A 25 -15.14 -0.75 -3.99
CA ILE A 25 -15.83 -1.16 -2.76
C ILE A 25 -14.89 -1.98 -1.88
N LYS A 26 -14.24 -3.00 -2.44
CA LYS A 26 -13.29 -3.85 -1.72
C LYS A 26 -12.13 -3.05 -1.15
N TYR A 27 -11.59 -2.10 -1.91
CA TYR A 27 -10.58 -1.17 -1.44
C TYR A 27 -11.07 -0.34 -0.24
N CYS A 28 -12.27 0.22 -0.30
CA CYS A 28 -12.85 1.00 0.80
C CYS A 28 -12.99 0.19 2.09
N PHE A 29 -13.50 -1.05 2.01
CA PHE A 29 -13.62 -1.93 3.17
C PHE A 29 -12.26 -2.29 3.76
N ARG A 30 -11.31 -2.71 2.93
CA ARG A 30 -9.96 -3.05 3.37
C ARG A 30 -9.21 -1.86 3.95
N LYS A 31 -9.35 -0.67 3.34
CA LYS A 31 -8.78 0.58 3.85
C LYS A 31 -9.31 0.89 5.25
N ARG A 32 -10.62 0.74 5.48
CA ARG A 32 -11.21 0.94 6.80
C ARG A 32 -10.69 -0.07 7.82
N ALA A 33 -10.58 -1.35 7.43
CA ALA A 33 -10.02 -2.39 8.29
C ALA A 33 -8.56 -2.09 8.64
N ALA A 34 -7.71 -1.76 7.66
CA ALA A 34 -6.32 -1.39 7.86
C ALA A 34 -6.18 -0.19 8.81
N LEU A 35 -6.98 0.87 8.63
CA LEU A 35 -6.98 2.03 9.53
C LEU A 35 -7.42 1.71 10.95
N THR A 36 -8.25 0.68 11.15
CA THR A 36 -8.72 0.26 12.48
C THR A 36 -7.73 -0.68 13.16
N LYS A 37 -7.02 -1.49 12.36
CA LYS A 37 -6.18 -2.60 12.82
C LYS A 37 -4.67 -2.35 12.70
N TYR A 38 -4.25 -1.17 12.25
CA TYR A 38 -2.82 -0.89 12.04
C TYR A 38 -1.97 -1.08 13.30
N GLN A 39 -2.51 -0.74 14.48
CA GLN A 39 -1.80 -0.91 15.75
C GLN A 39 -1.60 -2.39 16.08
N GLU A 40 -2.63 -3.22 15.89
CA GLU A 40 -2.55 -4.67 16.08
C GLU A 40 -1.55 -5.30 15.11
N ILE A 41 -1.48 -4.81 13.86
CA ILE A 41 -0.47 -5.21 12.88
C ILE A 41 0.94 -4.81 13.35
N LEU A 42 1.14 -3.56 13.79
CA LEU A 42 2.44 -3.09 14.30
C LEU A 42 2.91 -3.91 15.50
N ASP A 43 2.02 -4.15 16.46
CA ASP A 43 2.33 -4.92 17.67
C ASP A 43 2.72 -6.36 17.30
N TRP A 44 1.97 -7.00 16.39
CA TRP A 44 2.31 -8.31 15.87
C TRP A 44 3.66 -8.31 15.13
N VAL A 45 3.93 -7.32 14.27
CA VAL A 45 5.19 -7.18 13.54
C VAL A 45 6.38 -7.12 14.50
N LYS A 46 6.28 -6.37 15.60
CA LYS A 46 7.33 -6.28 16.62
C LYS A 46 7.63 -7.64 17.26
N THR A 47 6.64 -8.52 17.39
CA THR A 47 6.88 -9.88 17.92
C THR A 47 7.71 -10.77 16.99
N GLN A 48 7.85 -10.41 15.70
CA GLN A 48 8.64 -11.18 14.73
C GLN A 48 10.15 -10.96 14.88
N ASN A 49 10.58 -10.00 15.70
CA ASN A 49 12.01 -9.74 16.01
C ASN A 49 12.90 -9.63 14.77
N LEU A 50 12.49 -8.81 13.80
CA LEU A 50 13.27 -8.57 12.58
C LEU A 50 14.65 -8.01 12.91
N PRO A 51 15.74 -8.40 12.20
CA PRO A 51 17.04 -7.79 12.39
C PRO A 51 17.03 -6.28 12.11
N LEU A 52 17.92 -5.54 12.77
CA LEU A 52 18.10 -4.11 12.53
C LEU A 52 18.48 -3.83 11.07
N ASP A 53 18.00 -2.70 10.57
CA ASP A 53 18.18 -2.19 9.22
C ASP A 53 17.70 -3.12 8.11
N THR A 54 16.79 -4.05 8.39
CA THR A 54 16.26 -5.00 7.40
C THR A 54 14.80 -4.73 7.06
N SER A 55 14.43 -5.12 5.84
CA SER A 55 13.03 -5.18 5.42
C SER A 55 12.62 -6.59 5.01
N GLU A 56 11.36 -6.91 5.27
CA GLU A 56 10.78 -8.22 5.00
C GLU A 56 9.28 -8.12 4.67
N ALA A 57 8.80 -9.11 3.91
CA ALA A 57 7.39 -9.36 3.65
C ALA A 57 6.85 -10.39 4.64
N LEU A 58 6.01 -9.97 5.58
CA LEU A 58 5.48 -10.84 6.61
C LEU A 58 4.02 -11.22 6.31
N LYS A 59 3.69 -12.51 6.45
CA LYS A 59 2.33 -13.00 6.29
C LYS A 59 1.51 -12.71 7.54
N LEU A 60 0.38 -12.04 7.37
CA LEU A 60 -0.50 -11.70 8.48
C LEU A 60 -1.07 -12.96 9.17
N PRO A 61 -1.28 -12.92 10.50
CA PRO A 61 -1.95 -13.99 11.23
C PRO A 61 -3.44 -14.06 10.86
N ASP A 62 -4.08 -15.20 11.14
CA ASP A 62 -5.44 -15.52 10.69
C ASP A 62 -6.49 -14.44 11.04
N ASN A 63 -6.37 -13.81 12.20
CA ASN A 63 -7.25 -12.73 12.67
C ASN A 63 -7.09 -11.40 11.91
N LEU A 64 -6.05 -11.26 11.09
CA LEU A 64 -5.72 -10.05 10.32
C LEU A 64 -5.74 -10.31 8.80
N LEU A 65 -6.11 -11.51 8.35
CA LEU A 65 -6.24 -11.82 6.93
C LEU A 65 -7.32 -10.98 6.25
N GLY A 66 -7.15 -10.77 4.94
CA GLY A 66 -8.07 -10.03 4.09
C GLY A 66 -7.92 -8.51 4.14
N ILE A 67 -7.09 -7.97 5.05
CA ILE A 67 -6.79 -6.54 5.17
C ILE A 67 -5.94 -6.06 4.00
N THR A 68 -4.96 -6.84 3.58
CA THR A 68 -4.06 -6.50 2.47
C THR A 68 -4.53 -7.17 1.18
N HIS A 69 -3.84 -6.87 0.07
CA HIS A 69 -4.17 -7.46 -1.22
C HIS A 69 -3.90 -8.97 -1.26
N ASP A 70 -2.76 -9.37 -0.72
CA ASP A 70 -2.11 -10.68 -0.79
C ASP A 70 -1.89 -11.31 0.59
N ASP A 71 -2.51 -10.76 1.64
CA ASP A 71 -2.34 -11.15 3.04
C ASP A 71 -0.90 -10.96 3.58
N LEU A 72 -0.08 -10.18 2.89
CA LEU A 72 1.27 -9.79 3.31
C LEU A 72 1.31 -8.32 3.74
N VAL A 73 2.19 -8.02 4.70
CA VAL A 73 2.61 -6.65 5.02
C VAL A 73 4.10 -6.50 4.76
N GLN A 74 4.48 -5.36 4.19
CA GLN A 74 5.89 -4.99 4.11
C GLN A 74 6.30 -4.33 5.42
N VAL A 75 7.45 -4.71 5.93
CA VAL A 75 8.00 -4.17 7.17
C VAL A 75 9.43 -3.73 6.94
N LEU A 76 9.81 -2.61 7.56
CA LEU A 76 11.18 -2.15 7.68
C LEU A 76 11.48 -1.90 9.16
N HIS A 77 12.49 -2.60 9.67
CA HIS A 77 13.10 -2.31 10.96
C HIS A 77 14.35 -1.49 10.72
N THR A 78 14.33 -0.20 11.05
CA THR A 78 15.47 0.70 10.75
C THR A 78 16.60 0.58 11.77
N SER A 79 17.78 1.06 11.39
CA SER A 79 18.93 1.24 12.30
C SER A 79 18.65 2.09 13.56
N GLU A 80 17.57 2.87 13.59
CA GLU A 80 17.13 3.63 14.76
C GLU A 80 16.17 2.85 15.69
N ASP A 81 16.07 1.53 15.54
CA ASP A 81 15.15 0.67 16.31
C ASP A 81 13.69 1.11 16.18
N ARG A 82 13.28 1.39 14.93
CA ARG A 82 11.92 1.79 14.58
C ARG A 82 11.32 0.85 13.55
N TYR A 83 10.02 0.59 13.72
CA TYR A 83 9.24 -0.23 12.81
C TYR A 83 8.34 0.63 11.93
N TYR A 84 8.50 0.44 10.63
CA TYR A 84 7.60 0.98 9.62
C TYR A 84 6.91 -0.18 8.92
N VAL A 85 5.60 -0.04 8.75
CA VAL A 85 4.75 -1.07 8.12
C VAL A 85 3.99 -0.45 6.97
N ALA A 86 4.03 -1.11 5.83
CA ALA A 86 3.26 -0.74 4.65
C ALA A 86 2.25 -1.85 4.31
N ILE A 87 0.98 -1.50 4.45
CA ILE A 87 -0.20 -2.35 4.23
C ILE A 87 -0.71 -2.10 2.81
N MET A 88 -0.39 -3.00 1.87
CA MET A 88 -0.80 -2.91 0.47
C MET A 88 -2.26 -3.33 0.31
N ILE A 89 -3.12 -2.48 -0.23
CA ILE A 89 -4.57 -2.76 -0.25
C ILE A 89 -5.07 -3.02 -1.67
N ASN A 90 -4.61 -2.22 -2.63
CA ASN A 90 -5.10 -2.30 -3.99
C ASN A 90 -3.99 -2.08 -5.02
N TYR A 91 -3.98 -2.93 -6.03
CA TYR A 91 -3.20 -2.80 -7.26
C TYR A 91 -4.17 -2.35 -8.35
N SER A 92 -4.03 -1.11 -8.79
CA SER A 92 -4.80 -0.59 -9.92
C SER A 92 -3.89 -0.43 -11.13
N SER A 93 -4.24 -1.05 -12.25
CA SER A 93 -3.67 -0.69 -13.55
C SER A 93 -4.39 0.54 -14.09
N GLY A 94 -3.64 1.51 -14.60
CA GLY A 94 -4.19 2.63 -15.35
C GLY A 94 -4.95 2.15 -16.59
N ILE A 95 -5.81 3.01 -17.14
CA ILE A 95 -6.69 2.72 -18.28
C ILE A 95 -5.90 2.23 -19.51
N THR A 96 -4.64 2.63 -19.65
CA THR A 96 -3.73 2.23 -20.73
C THR A 96 -2.97 0.93 -20.44
N GLY A 97 -3.13 0.33 -19.26
CA GLY A 97 -2.43 -0.89 -18.83
C GLY A 97 -0.94 -0.73 -18.54
N THR A 98 -0.34 0.43 -18.83
CA THR A 98 1.11 0.66 -18.76
C THR A 98 1.61 1.18 -17.41
N THR A 99 0.74 1.73 -16.58
CA THR A 99 1.10 2.23 -15.25
C THR A 99 0.35 1.44 -14.20
N GLN A 100 1.08 0.76 -13.31
CA GLN A 100 0.46 0.10 -12.17
C GLN A 100 0.65 1.00 -10.94
N ARG A 101 -0.43 1.32 -10.25
CA ARG A 101 -0.39 2.07 -8.98
C ARG A 101 -0.80 1.13 -7.86
N ILE A 102 0.00 1.08 -6.81
CA ILE A 102 -0.37 0.41 -5.58
C ILE A 102 -0.83 1.48 -4.58
N LYS A 103 -1.94 1.24 -3.89
CA LYS A 103 -2.48 2.08 -2.82
C LYS A 103 -2.59 1.30 -1.51
N GLY A 104 -2.44 2.01 -0.40
CA GLY A 104 -2.76 1.46 0.90
C GLY A 104 -2.35 2.38 2.04
N ILE A 105 -1.90 1.79 3.15
CA ILE A 105 -1.63 2.51 4.40
C ILE A 105 -0.17 2.31 4.78
N PHE A 106 0.48 3.40 5.19
CA PHE A 106 1.80 3.42 5.80
C PHE A 106 1.64 3.79 7.28
N ALA A 107 2.21 2.97 8.15
CA ALA A 107 2.10 3.08 9.60
C ALA A 107 3.48 3.02 10.26
N CYS A 108 3.67 3.83 11.28
CA CYS A 108 4.89 3.93 12.07
C CYS A 108 4.60 3.57 13.52
N ASP A 109 5.59 3.02 14.21
CA ASP A 109 5.53 2.83 15.67
C ASP A 109 5.92 4.06 16.49
N ALA A 110 6.55 5.05 15.86
CA ALA A 110 6.89 6.37 16.40
C ALA A 110 6.52 7.48 15.40
N PRO A 111 6.38 8.76 15.82
CA PRO A 111 6.12 9.85 14.89
C PRO A 111 7.14 9.85 13.74
N LEU A 112 6.64 9.98 12.51
CA LEU A 112 7.49 10.02 11.33
C LEU A 112 8.42 11.24 11.41
N ALA A 113 9.73 10.98 11.39
CA ALA A 113 10.70 12.05 11.44
C ALA A 113 10.58 12.95 10.20
N PRO A 114 10.59 14.30 10.34
CA PRO A 114 10.43 15.22 9.21
C PRO A 114 11.43 15.00 8.07
N ARG A 115 12.64 14.51 8.38
CA ARG A 115 13.69 14.19 7.38
C ARG A 115 13.26 13.13 6.36
N TYR A 116 12.31 12.26 6.70
CA TYR A 116 11.77 11.25 5.79
C TYR A 116 10.61 11.77 4.96
N LEU A 117 10.08 12.95 5.28
CA LEU A 117 8.98 13.59 4.58
C LEU A 117 9.51 14.71 3.68
N THR A 118 9.68 14.43 2.40
CA THR A 118 10.04 15.47 1.43
C THR A 118 8.80 16.28 1.08
N ASN A 119 8.80 17.56 1.44
CA ASN A 119 7.79 18.50 0.98
C ASN A 119 8.19 19.04 -0.38
N ILE A 120 7.41 18.72 -1.41
CA ILE A 120 7.61 19.21 -2.77
C ILE A 120 6.48 20.22 -3.02
N PRO A 121 6.76 21.51 -3.24
CA PRO A 121 5.74 22.49 -3.53
C PRO A 121 4.86 22.05 -4.71
N ASN A 122 3.54 22.10 -4.54
CA ASN A 122 2.53 21.67 -5.52
C ASN A 122 2.48 20.15 -5.81
N VAL A 123 3.12 19.30 -5.00
CA VAL A 123 3.07 17.83 -5.11
C VAL A 123 2.70 17.22 -3.75
N CYS A 124 2.15 15.99 -3.75
CA CYS A 124 1.95 15.20 -2.53
C CYS A 124 3.28 15.01 -1.77
N HIS A 125 3.26 15.03 -0.44
CA HIS A 125 4.45 14.73 0.36
C HIS A 125 4.99 13.34 0.01
N ARG A 126 6.32 13.18 -0.03
CA ARG A 126 6.96 11.88 -0.31
C ARG A 126 7.63 11.33 0.93
N ILE A 127 7.42 10.04 1.20
CA ILE A 127 8.10 9.30 2.25
C ILE A 127 9.23 8.47 1.63
N ASN A 128 10.43 8.70 2.13
CA ASN A 128 11.64 7.97 1.75
C ASN A 128 12.41 7.59 3.01
N ILE A 129 12.53 6.28 3.26
CA ILE A 129 13.27 5.73 4.40
C ILE A 129 14.41 4.89 3.85
N LEU A 130 15.59 5.02 4.44
CA LEU A 130 16.75 4.20 4.09
C LEU A 130 16.72 2.91 4.91
N GLY A 131 17.20 1.82 4.31
CA GLY A 131 17.40 0.53 4.96
C GLY A 131 17.93 -0.52 3.99
N GLU A 132 18.36 -1.66 4.51
CA GLU A 132 18.76 -2.81 3.69
C GLU A 132 17.52 -3.54 3.17
N TYR A 133 17.28 -3.37 1.87
CA TYR A 133 16.19 -4.02 1.18
C TYR A 133 16.60 -5.39 0.68
N GLN A 134 15.97 -6.45 1.18
CA GLN A 134 16.24 -7.80 0.70
C GLN A 134 15.92 -7.90 -0.80
N LYS A 135 16.95 -8.18 -1.61
CA LYS A 135 16.80 -8.50 -3.04
C LYS A 135 16.47 -9.99 -3.19
N PRO A 136 15.63 -10.37 -4.16
CA PRO A 136 14.95 -9.52 -5.12
C PRO A 136 13.76 -8.78 -4.49
N TYR A 137 13.50 -7.55 -4.96
CA TYR A 137 12.32 -6.73 -4.61
C TYR A 137 11.01 -7.35 -5.12
N LYS A 138 10.77 -8.64 -4.88
CA LYS A 138 9.58 -9.37 -5.34
C LYS A 138 8.29 -8.72 -4.85
N VAL A 139 8.38 -7.88 -3.80
CA VAL A 139 7.23 -7.15 -3.27
C VAL A 139 7.44 -5.66 -3.48
N ALA A 140 6.53 -5.08 -4.24
CA ALA A 140 6.66 -3.82 -4.96
C ALA A 140 6.60 -2.53 -4.09
N TRP A 141 6.69 -2.67 -2.77
CA TRP A 141 6.65 -1.59 -1.78
C TRP A 141 7.93 -1.55 -0.94
N ALA A 142 9.05 -1.21 -1.59
CA ALA A 142 10.18 -0.65 -0.84
C ALA A 142 9.72 0.69 -0.22
N PHE A 143 10.17 1.00 0.98
CA PHE A 143 9.85 2.23 1.73
C PHE A 143 10.51 3.49 1.13
N THR A 144 10.48 3.55 -0.20
CA THR A 144 11.04 4.58 -1.06
C THR A 144 9.98 5.02 -2.06
N ASN A 145 9.94 6.32 -2.33
CA ASN A 145 9.01 7.01 -3.24
C ASN A 145 7.54 6.72 -2.94
N LEU A 146 7.17 6.64 -1.66
CA LEU A 146 5.77 6.56 -1.26
C LEU A 146 5.17 7.97 -1.28
N GLU A 147 4.15 8.19 -2.11
CA GLU A 147 3.45 9.47 -2.20
C GLU A 147 2.26 9.49 -1.23
N VAL A 148 2.19 10.51 -0.39
CA VAL A 148 1.16 10.65 0.64
C VAL A 148 -0.09 11.26 0.04
N ASP A 149 -1.14 10.45 -0.06
CA ASP A 149 -2.48 10.90 -0.44
C ASP A 149 -3.18 11.64 0.71
N LYS A 150 -2.96 11.19 1.97
CA LYS A 150 -3.54 11.79 3.18
C LYS A 150 -2.74 11.44 4.43
N GLN A 151 -2.43 12.42 5.26
CA GLN A 151 -1.94 12.21 6.63
C GLN A 151 -3.14 12.17 7.59
N TYR A 152 -3.27 11.10 8.39
CA TYR A 152 -4.29 11.01 9.44
C TYR A 152 -3.78 11.54 10.77
N ASN A 153 -2.51 11.27 11.08
CA ASN A 153 -1.76 11.76 12.23
C ASN A 153 -0.25 11.56 11.92
N ASP A 154 0.63 11.78 12.90
CA ASP A 154 2.09 11.68 12.71
C ASP A 154 2.61 10.25 12.55
N TYR A 155 1.75 9.24 12.70
CA TYR A 155 2.08 7.82 12.65
C TYR A 155 1.43 7.10 11.47
N LEU A 156 0.39 7.67 10.87
CA LEU A 156 -0.51 6.96 9.96
C LEU A 156 -0.85 7.79 8.71
N PHE A 157 -0.57 7.21 7.55
CA PHE A 157 -0.65 7.88 6.27
C PHE A 157 -1.34 6.97 5.24
N ALA A 158 -2.27 7.52 4.46
CA ALA A 158 -2.67 6.91 3.21
C ALA A 158 -1.61 7.25 2.16
N VAL A 159 -1.08 6.22 1.52
CA VAL A 159 0.00 6.35 0.56
C VAL A 159 -0.31 5.60 -0.73
N HIS A 160 0.38 6.00 -1.78
CA HIS A 160 0.46 5.24 -3.00
C HIS A 160 1.86 5.23 -3.57
N ARG A 161 2.09 4.29 -4.49
CA ARG A 161 3.32 4.22 -5.27
C ARG A 161 2.98 3.90 -6.72
N GLN A 162 3.65 4.60 -7.64
CA GLN A 162 3.66 4.23 -9.05
C GLN A 162 4.71 3.14 -9.27
N LEU A 163 4.30 2.09 -9.98
CA LEU A 163 5.16 1.05 -10.50
C LEU A 163 5.37 1.36 -11.99
N ASN A 164 6.63 1.51 -12.36
CA ASN A 164 7.09 1.65 -13.74
C ASN A 164 7.57 0.30 -14.26
#